data_AF-A0AAW9LCN6-F1
#
_entry.id   AF-A0AAW9LCN6-F1
#
_cell.length_a   1.000
_cell.length_b   1.000
_cell.length_c   1.000
_cell.angle_alpha   90.00
_cell.angle_beta   90.00
_cell.angle_gamma   90.00
#
_symmetry.space_group_name_H-M   'P 1'
#
loop_
_entity.id
_entity.type
_entity.pdbx_description
1 polymer ?
#
loop_
_entity_poly.entity_id
_entity_poly.type
_entity_poly.pdbx_seq_one_letter_code
_entity_poly.pdbx_strand_id
1 'polypeptide(L)'
;MRQNQSLQNIPRTNRRAFLGALGATFALVGLTGRSGATSANSTSDSPDGIPAEVPSTVEIDVENLTVTLPLFRGRGPDNGEVYYVLTESSQIQSAHRFGLNWAPKLKNALGTPAVQEVKTGGSSRFNPRSSQPTFEGTVDFGPERTVAPGPDGFPLDAETTQAGSVGDEAYSPFVSPPDQRVVFNAPHVANSTGTHDSLIETDMEAMTATLQLVDGFYEDRQTLYISTDAYPADVAALEGATHVPNLSSAPAAGDRDLESSAREPIFPIVNGPMGEDNPERQGLRSAVAGEGGPLNVTRSEQVCHDPRDPTECSLFYSPLWDVHPVVWTETAIEAGNRRRVADHEDIIDLVLEGELVSAGDGPTNTLLGNIRAANAAVNCPIISVAEEEDGGEMGNSGDEEAIE
;
A
#
# COMPACT_ATOMS: atom_id res chain seq x y z
N MET A 1 35.58 -43.29 -4.43
CA MET A 1 36.43 -42.11 -4.19
C MET A 1 35.46 -40.95 -3.87
N ARG A 2 35.01 -40.68 -2.62
CA ARG A 2 35.65 -39.95 -1.48
C ARG A 2 36.57 -38.81 -1.96
N GLN A 3 36.47 -37.54 -1.55
CA GLN A 3 35.70 -36.84 -0.50
C GLN A 3 35.93 -35.30 -0.65
N ASN A 4 35.00 -34.47 -0.14
CA ASN A 4 35.13 -33.14 0.50
C ASN A 4 35.75 -31.90 -0.18
N GLN A 5 35.02 -30.78 -0.13
CA GLN A 5 35.28 -29.56 0.70
C GLN A 5 34.02 -28.66 0.62
N SER A 6 33.26 -28.40 1.69
CA SER A 6 33.51 -27.55 2.89
C SER A 6 32.94 -26.13 2.70
N LEU A 7 31.70 -25.94 3.17
CA LEU A 7 31.04 -24.65 3.43
C LEU A 7 31.86 -23.85 4.46
N GLN A 8 32.10 -22.56 4.19
CA GLN A 8 32.76 -21.66 5.12
C GLN A 8 31.75 -20.85 5.95
N ASN A 9 32.13 -20.69 7.22
CA ASN A 9 31.37 -20.14 8.34
C ASN A 9 31.11 -18.63 8.24
N ILE A 10 29.91 -18.20 8.61
CA ILE A 10 29.58 -16.81 8.98
C ILE A 10 29.66 -16.71 10.52
N PRO A 11 30.34 -15.68 11.09
CA PRO A 11 30.54 -15.59 12.53
C PRO A 11 29.29 -15.11 13.26
N ARG A 12 28.93 -15.83 14.33
CA ARG A 12 27.99 -15.40 15.38
C ARG A 12 28.67 -14.42 16.32
N THR A 13 28.19 -13.18 16.38
CA THR A 13 28.53 -12.24 17.45
C THR A 13 27.42 -12.26 18.50
N ASN A 14 27.77 -12.66 19.70
CA ASN A 14 26.91 -12.65 20.88
C ASN A 14 27.51 -11.72 21.93
N ARG A 15 26.63 -11.07 22.70
CA ARG A 15 26.77 -10.47 24.05
C ARG A 15 26.69 -8.93 24.08
N ARG A 16 25.66 -8.42 24.77
CA ARG A 16 25.72 -8.20 26.23
C ARG A 16 24.34 -8.04 26.85
N ALA A 17 24.13 -8.82 27.90
CA ALA A 17 23.05 -8.71 28.86
C ALA A 17 23.32 -7.56 29.84
N PHE A 18 22.26 -6.90 30.29
CA PHE A 18 22.21 -6.17 31.54
C PHE A 18 20.99 -6.67 32.34
N LEU A 19 21.27 -7.41 33.41
CA LEU A 19 20.31 -7.86 34.41
C LEU A 19 20.83 -7.37 35.77
N GLY A 20 20.11 -6.42 36.35
CA GLY A 20 20.26 -6.03 37.75
C GLY A 20 19.27 -6.84 38.60
N ALA A 21 19.79 -7.56 39.58
CA ALA A 21 19.05 -8.38 40.53
C ALA A 21 18.61 -7.58 41.77
N LEU A 22 17.53 -8.01 42.43
CA LEU A 22 17.19 -8.00 43.88
C LEU A 22 15.65 -7.88 44.02
N GLY A 23 14.92 -8.69 44.78
CA GLY A 23 15.26 -9.77 45.69
C GLY A 23 13.98 -10.54 46.06
N ALA A 24 14.15 -11.77 46.51
CA ALA A 24 13.08 -12.68 46.89
C ALA A 24 12.45 -12.32 48.24
N THR A 25 11.15 -12.58 48.40
CA THR A 25 10.58 -12.93 49.71
C THR A 25 9.45 -13.94 49.53
N PHE A 26 9.60 -15.07 50.23
CA PHE A 26 8.66 -16.17 50.34
C PHE A 26 7.45 -15.79 51.20
N ALA A 27 6.25 -16.20 50.79
CA ALA A 27 5.20 -16.63 51.71
C ALA A 27 4.23 -17.59 51.01
N LEU A 28 4.34 -18.88 51.33
CA LEU A 28 3.33 -19.90 51.06
C LEU A 28 2.31 -19.88 52.20
N VAL A 29 1.03 -19.63 51.91
CA VAL A 29 -0.10 -20.03 52.76
C VAL A 29 -1.18 -20.57 51.84
N GLY A 30 -1.47 -21.86 51.97
CA GLY A 30 -2.63 -22.49 51.33
C GLY A 30 -3.84 -22.44 52.25
N LEU A 31 -5.03 -22.20 51.68
CA LEU A 31 -6.33 -22.67 52.19
C LEU A 31 -7.42 -22.48 51.11
N THR A 32 -7.89 -23.62 50.60
CA THR A 32 -9.26 -23.98 50.16
C THR A 32 -10.27 -22.88 49.76
N GLY A 33 -10.70 -22.93 48.50
CA GLY A 33 -12.12 -23.05 48.11
C GLY A 33 -13.01 -21.81 48.16
N ARG A 34 -13.29 -21.22 46.99
CA ARG A 34 -14.65 -21.10 46.41
C ARG A 34 -14.57 -20.30 45.11
N SER A 35 -15.10 -20.90 44.05
CA SER A 35 -15.40 -20.25 42.79
C SER A 35 -16.28 -19.03 43.00
N GLY A 36 -15.76 -17.87 42.64
CA GLY A 36 -16.50 -16.63 42.48
C GLY A 36 -15.89 -15.94 41.27
N ALA A 37 -16.38 -16.29 40.09
CA ALA A 37 -16.07 -15.57 38.87
C ALA A 37 -16.62 -14.15 39.03
N THR A 38 -15.75 -13.19 39.34
CA THR A 38 -16.00 -11.79 39.03
C THR A 38 -15.94 -11.69 37.52
N SER A 39 -17.11 -11.60 36.89
CA SER A 39 -17.24 -11.22 35.50
C SER A 39 -16.51 -9.90 35.28
N ALA A 40 -15.32 -9.97 34.71
CA ALA A 40 -14.75 -8.83 34.02
C ALA A 40 -15.70 -8.55 32.85
N ASN A 41 -16.38 -7.41 32.93
CA ASN A 41 -17.13 -6.85 31.81
C ASN A 41 -16.10 -6.45 30.75
N SER A 42 -15.72 -7.41 29.89
CA SER A 42 -15.04 -7.10 28.65
C SER A 42 -16.11 -6.81 27.61
N THR A 43 -16.57 -5.57 27.57
CA THR A 43 -17.07 -4.99 26.32
C THR A 43 -15.85 -4.82 25.42
N SER A 44 -15.47 -5.90 24.73
CA SER A 44 -14.54 -5.83 23.60
C SER A 44 -15.31 -5.24 22.43
N ASP A 45 -15.31 -3.92 22.36
CA ASP A 45 -15.76 -3.18 21.19
C ASP A 45 -14.63 -3.29 20.15
N SER A 46 -14.48 -4.48 19.56
CA SER A 46 -13.78 -4.57 18.29
C SER A 46 -14.74 -4.04 17.25
N PRO A 47 -14.42 -2.95 16.53
CA PRO A 47 -15.34 -2.42 15.53
C PRO A 47 -15.64 -3.54 14.53
N ASP A 48 -16.92 -3.78 14.25
CA ASP A 48 -17.37 -4.74 13.24
C ASP A 48 -16.86 -4.35 11.83
N GLY A 49 -16.25 -3.17 11.65
CA GLY A 49 -15.75 -2.53 10.42
C GLY A 49 -14.31 -2.83 9.98
N ILE A 50 -13.93 -2.23 8.86
CA ILE A 50 -12.56 -2.11 8.36
C ILE A 50 -12.05 -0.74 8.80
N PRO A 51 -11.08 -0.69 9.73
CA PRO A 51 -10.56 0.56 10.27
C PRO A 51 -9.66 1.27 9.25
N ALA A 52 -9.19 2.47 9.62
CA ALA A 52 -8.21 3.23 8.85
C ALA A 52 -6.85 2.54 8.77
N GLU A 53 -6.60 1.46 9.52
CA GLU A 53 -5.44 0.58 9.39
C GLU A 53 -5.84 -0.80 8.86
N VAL A 54 -5.01 -1.43 8.04
CA VAL A 54 -5.27 -2.80 7.55
C VAL A 54 -5.36 -3.77 8.75
N PRO A 55 -6.49 -4.48 8.96
CA PRO A 55 -6.70 -5.25 10.19
C PRO A 55 -5.72 -6.41 10.44
N SER A 56 -5.12 -6.94 9.37
CA SER A 56 -4.18 -8.07 9.46
C SER A 56 -2.74 -7.65 9.72
N THR A 57 -2.46 -6.35 9.75
CA THR A 57 -1.13 -5.81 10.02
C THR A 57 -0.62 -6.26 11.39
N VAL A 58 0.64 -6.68 11.43
CA VAL A 58 1.31 -7.11 12.67
C VAL A 58 1.90 -5.89 13.37
N GLU A 59 2.51 -4.99 12.62
CA GLU A 59 3.17 -3.78 13.12
C GLU A 59 3.24 -2.73 12.02
N ILE A 60 3.03 -1.46 12.39
CA ILE A 60 3.31 -0.28 11.57
C ILE A 60 4.34 0.54 12.33
N ASP A 61 5.53 0.69 11.74
CA ASP A 61 6.56 1.58 12.25
C ASP A 61 6.55 2.86 11.40
N VAL A 62 5.85 3.88 11.91
CA VAL A 62 5.71 5.17 11.25
C VAL A 62 7.04 5.93 11.19
N GLU A 63 7.92 5.76 12.18
CA GLU A 63 9.20 6.46 12.25
C GLU A 63 10.18 5.93 11.19
N ASN A 64 10.22 4.61 11.01
CA ASN A 64 11.08 3.97 10.01
C ASN A 64 10.37 3.73 8.66
N LEU A 65 9.11 4.12 8.54
CA LEU A 65 8.25 3.88 7.38
C LEU A 65 8.25 2.40 6.97
N THR A 66 7.91 1.49 7.89
CA THR A 66 7.81 0.07 7.56
C THR A 66 6.51 -0.55 8.06
N VAL A 67 6.05 -1.60 7.39
CA VAL A 67 4.90 -2.40 7.81
C VAL A 67 5.26 -3.88 7.83
N THR A 68 4.89 -4.58 8.90
CA THR A 68 4.99 -6.03 8.96
C THR A 68 3.63 -6.66 8.70
N LEU A 69 3.54 -7.44 7.61
CA LEU A 69 2.33 -8.13 7.17
C LEU A 69 2.46 -9.65 7.29
N PRO A 70 1.35 -10.40 7.39
CA PRO A 70 1.36 -11.85 7.28
C PRO A 70 1.89 -12.30 5.91
N LEU A 71 2.84 -13.24 5.94
CA LEU A 71 3.43 -13.86 4.76
C LEU A 71 2.76 -15.20 4.47
N PHE A 72 2.37 -15.41 3.22
CA PHE A 72 1.73 -16.64 2.77
C PHE A 72 2.60 -17.40 1.79
N ARG A 73 2.33 -18.71 1.65
CA ARG A 73 3.06 -19.61 0.75
C ARG A 73 2.14 -20.10 -0.37
N GLY A 74 2.66 -20.09 -1.59
CA GLY A 74 2.00 -20.64 -2.77
C GLY A 74 2.98 -21.34 -3.70
N ARG A 75 2.49 -21.65 -4.90
CA ARG A 75 3.26 -22.28 -5.97
C ARG A 75 3.13 -21.46 -7.25
N GLY A 76 4.24 -21.15 -7.90
CA GLY A 76 4.24 -20.57 -9.24
C GLY A 76 4.31 -21.65 -10.34
N PRO A 77 4.61 -21.24 -11.58
CA PRO A 77 4.97 -22.14 -12.67
C PRO A 77 6.03 -23.16 -12.26
N ASP A 78 5.97 -24.34 -12.89
CA ASP A 78 6.87 -25.47 -12.62
C ASP A 78 6.95 -25.91 -11.14
N ASN A 79 5.91 -25.61 -10.36
CA ASN A 79 5.83 -25.88 -8.91
C ASN A 79 6.89 -25.15 -8.07
N GLY A 80 7.43 -24.05 -8.59
CA GLY A 80 8.32 -23.14 -7.86
C GLY A 80 7.65 -22.59 -6.60
N GLU A 81 8.40 -22.44 -5.52
CA GLU A 81 7.88 -21.84 -4.29
C GLU A 81 7.78 -20.33 -4.44
N VAL A 82 6.65 -19.77 -3.99
CA VAL A 82 6.36 -18.34 -4.02
C VAL A 82 5.87 -17.90 -2.64
N TYR A 83 6.32 -16.73 -2.22
CA TYR A 83 5.86 -16.03 -1.03
C TYR A 83 5.15 -14.75 -1.43
N TYR A 84 4.01 -14.49 -0.81
CA TYR A 84 3.16 -13.35 -1.15
C TYR A 84 2.49 -12.78 0.10
N VAL A 85 2.12 -11.51 0.05
CA VAL A 85 1.27 -10.86 1.07
C VAL A 85 -0.15 -10.72 0.54
N LEU A 86 -1.11 -10.43 1.41
CA LEU A 86 -2.52 -10.28 1.04
C LEU A 86 -3.05 -8.99 1.66
N THR A 87 -3.61 -8.09 0.86
CA THR A 87 -3.97 -6.73 1.31
C THR A 87 -5.43 -6.36 1.06
N GLU A 88 -6.04 -6.82 -0.04
CA GLU A 88 -7.42 -6.50 -0.40
C GLU A 88 -8.25 -7.73 -0.77
N SER A 89 -9.56 -7.59 -0.61
CA SER A 89 -10.55 -8.38 -1.34
C SER A 89 -11.63 -7.49 -1.96
N SER A 90 -12.13 -7.86 -3.14
CA SER A 90 -13.30 -7.21 -3.76
C SER A 90 -14.62 -7.58 -3.10
N GLN A 91 -14.63 -8.60 -2.25
CA GLN A 91 -15.80 -9.02 -1.47
C GLN A 91 -15.60 -8.71 0.00
N ILE A 92 -16.51 -7.92 0.56
CA ILE A 92 -16.43 -7.47 1.96
C ILE A 92 -16.38 -8.65 2.95
N GLN A 93 -17.15 -9.72 2.72
CA GLN A 93 -17.14 -10.89 3.61
C GLN A 93 -15.77 -11.58 3.63
N SER A 94 -15.07 -11.60 2.49
CA SER A 94 -13.72 -12.15 2.39
C SER A 94 -12.70 -11.19 3.00
N ALA A 95 -12.86 -9.87 2.81
CA ALA A 95 -12.03 -8.86 3.45
C ALA A 95 -12.07 -8.98 4.98
N HIS A 96 -13.26 -9.00 5.58
CA HIS A 96 -13.43 -9.23 7.02
C HIS A 96 -12.85 -10.55 7.50
N ARG A 97 -13.13 -11.64 6.79
CA ARG A 97 -12.67 -12.97 7.19
C ARG A 97 -11.15 -13.07 7.26
N PHE A 98 -10.44 -12.33 6.41
CA PHE A 98 -8.99 -12.39 6.32
C PHE A 98 -8.26 -11.18 6.92
N GLY A 99 -8.99 -10.15 7.37
CA GLY A 99 -8.42 -8.92 7.92
C GLY A 99 -7.79 -8.02 6.84
N LEU A 100 -8.45 -7.91 5.70
CA LEU A 100 -7.99 -7.16 4.54
C LEU A 100 -8.83 -5.90 4.35
N ASN A 101 -8.33 -4.97 3.55
CA ASN A 101 -9.13 -3.88 3.01
C ASN A 101 -10.22 -4.41 2.06
N TRP A 102 -11.33 -3.68 1.96
CA TRP A 102 -12.38 -3.97 0.99
C TRP A 102 -12.26 -3.04 -0.21
N ALA A 103 -11.93 -3.60 -1.37
CA ALA A 103 -11.74 -2.87 -2.62
C ALA A 103 -12.77 -3.33 -3.67
N PRO A 104 -14.03 -2.90 -3.56
CA PRO A 104 -15.12 -3.42 -4.39
C PRO A 104 -14.86 -3.25 -5.89
N LYS A 105 -14.18 -2.17 -6.30
CA LYS A 105 -13.88 -1.86 -7.70
C LYS A 105 -13.03 -2.93 -8.38
N LEU A 106 -12.18 -3.66 -7.65
CA LEU A 106 -11.39 -4.76 -8.23
C LEU A 106 -12.27 -5.83 -8.90
N LYS A 107 -13.56 -5.96 -8.53
CA LYS A 107 -14.52 -6.85 -9.21
C LYS A 107 -14.62 -6.58 -10.72
N ASN A 108 -14.39 -5.33 -11.14
CA ASN A 108 -14.54 -4.89 -12.53
C ASN A 108 -13.39 -5.38 -13.42
N ALA A 109 -12.25 -5.79 -12.82
CA ALA A 109 -11.13 -6.40 -13.54
C ALA A 109 -11.31 -7.89 -13.83
N LEU A 110 -12.36 -8.54 -13.29
CA LEU A 110 -12.64 -9.95 -13.56
C LEU A 110 -12.80 -10.22 -15.06
N GLY A 111 -12.08 -11.23 -15.56
CA GLY A 111 -12.11 -11.61 -16.97
C GLY A 111 -11.18 -10.80 -17.88
N THR A 112 -10.37 -9.89 -17.32
CA THR A 112 -9.25 -9.26 -18.05
C THR A 112 -7.92 -9.90 -17.63
N PRO A 113 -6.84 -9.74 -18.43
CA PRO A 113 -5.50 -10.16 -18.04
C PRO A 113 -5.00 -9.58 -16.71
N ALA A 114 -5.58 -8.47 -16.25
CA ALA A 114 -5.22 -7.89 -14.97
C ALA A 114 -5.60 -8.77 -13.78
N VAL A 115 -6.36 -9.87 -13.95
CA VAL A 115 -6.63 -10.85 -12.89
C VAL A 115 -6.21 -12.23 -13.38
N GLN A 116 -5.23 -12.84 -12.72
CA GLN A 116 -4.84 -14.23 -13.01
C GLN A 116 -5.71 -15.22 -12.22
N GLU A 117 -5.99 -16.39 -12.79
CA GLU A 117 -6.71 -17.44 -12.08
C GLU A 117 -5.74 -18.20 -11.14
N VAL A 118 -6.19 -18.55 -9.93
CA VAL A 118 -5.39 -19.35 -8.99
C VAL A 118 -6.04 -20.69 -8.66
N LYS A 119 -5.29 -21.78 -8.81
CA LYS A 119 -5.77 -23.10 -8.39
C LYS A 119 -5.68 -23.22 -6.88
N THR A 120 -6.78 -23.61 -6.27
CA THR A 120 -6.89 -23.82 -4.83
C THR A 120 -6.74 -25.32 -4.57
N GLY A 121 -5.74 -25.74 -3.77
CA GLY A 121 -5.28 -27.14 -3.63
C GLY A 121 -6.32 -28.14 -3.09
N GLY A 122 -7.37 -28.41 -3.86
CA GLY A 122 -8.47 -29.34 -3.56
C GLY A 122 -9.71 -28.72 -2.89
N SER A 123 -9.67 -27.45 -2.46
CA SER A 123 -10.83 -26.74 -1.90
C SER A 123 -11.43 -25.78 -2.92
N SER A 124 -12.74 -25.78 -3.15
CA SER A 124 -13.42 -24.79 -4.02
C SER A 124 -13.44 -23.36 -3.47
N ARG A 125 -12.58 -23.02 -2.49
CA ARG A 125 -12.49 -21.71 -1.83
C ARG A 125 -11.03 -21.33 -1.66
N PHE A 126 -10.72 -20.05 -1.86
CA PHE A 126 -9.40 -19.52 -1.52
C PHE A 126 -9.22 -19.57 -0.01
N ASN A 127 -8.14 -20.20 0.45
CA ASN A 127 -7.70 -20.06 1.82
C ASN A 127 -6.16 -20.00 1.84
N PRO A 128 -5.59 -18.79 1.95
CA PRO A 128 -4.15 -18.61 1.87
C PRO A 128 -3.40 -19.36 2.99
N ARG A 129 -4.07 -19.70 4.09
CA ARG A 129 -3.50 -20.46 5.22
C ARG A 129 -3.51 -21.99 5.03
N SER A 130 -4.35 -22.53 4.16
CA SER A 130 -4.52 -24.00 4.07
C SER A 130 -4.52 -24.59 2.65
N SER A 131 -4.72 -23.78 1.61
CA SER A 131 -4.89 -24.28 0.24
C SER A 131 -3.66 -24.16 -0.65
N GLN A 132 -2.55 -23.54 -0.17
CA GLN A 132 -1.33 -23.22 -0.94
C GLN A 132 -1.64 -22.96 -2.42
N PRO A 133 -2.15 -21.75 -2.76
CA PRO A 133 -2.61 -21.48 -4.11
C PRO A 133 -1.49 -21.70 -5.13
N THR A 134 -1.88 -22.19 -6.31
CA THR A 134 -0.99 -22.25 -7.47
C THR A 134 -1.34 -21.11 -8.43
N PHE A 135 -0.39 -20.22 -8.63
CA PHE A 135 -0.42 -19.07 -9.54
C PHE A 135 -0.04 -19.51 -10.95
N GLU A 136 -0.67 -18.90 -11.96
CA GLU A 136 -0.36 -19.18 -13.37
C GLU A 136 0.91 -18.49 -13.83
N GLY A 137 1.19 -17.29 -13.30
CA GLY A 137 2.43 -16.56 -13.54
C GLY A 137 3.24 -16.33 -12.26
N THR A 138 4.49 -15.91 -12.43
CA THR A 138 5.40 -15.51 -11.35
C THR A 138 6.21 -14.27 -11.73
N VAL A 139 6.97 -13.77 -10.76
CA VAL A 139 7.86 -12.63 -10.90
C VAL A 139 9.30 -13.11 -11.02
N ASP A 140 10.07 -12.48 -11.90
CA ASP A 140 11.53 -12.52 -11.87
C ASP A 140 12.05 -11.32 -11.06
N PHE A 141 12.65 -11.61 -9.90
CA PHE A 141 13.30 -10.63 -9.00
C PHE A 141 14.81 -10.52 -9.26
N GLY A 142 15.33 -11.13 -10.33
CA GLY A 142 16.73 -11.07 -10.71
C GLY A 142 17.24 -9.73 -11.28
N PRO A 143 16.42 -8.87 -11.92
CA PRO A 143 16.89 -7.59 -12.43
C PRO A 143 17.40 -6.64 -11.33
N GLU A 144 18.32 -5.74 -11.69
CA GLU A 144 18.77 -4.66 -10.80
C GLU A 144 17.97 -3.40 -11.13
N ARG A 145 17.33 -2.81 -10.11
CA ARG A 145 16.55 -1.58 -10.26
C ARG A 145 17.46 -0.38 -10.55
N THR A 146 17.15 0.37 -11.59
CA THR A 146 17.80 1.65 -11.90
C THR A 146 16.74 2.73 -12.17
N VAL A 147 16.93 3.91 -11.57
CA VAL A 147 16.12 5.10 -11.85
C VAL A 147 17.07 6.20 -12.30
N ALA A 148 16.94 6.62 -13.55
CA ALA A 148 17.78 7.66 -14.12
C ALA A 148 16.97 8.93 -14.37
N PRO A 149 17.37 10.08 -13.81
CA PRO A 149 16.71 11.35 -14.09
C PRO A 149 16.83 11.70 -15.56
N GLY A 150 15.75 12.24 -16.15
CA GLY A 150 15.85 12.96 -17.41
C GLY A 150 16.46 14.35 -17.26
N PRO A 151 16.49 15.17 -18.33
CA PRO A 151 17.15 16.48 -18.33
C PRO A 151 16.68 17.44 -17.23
N ASP A 152 15.38 17.40 -16.90
CA ASP A 152 14.77 18.23 -15.87
C ASP A 152 14.46 17.45 -14.58
N GLY A 153 15.12 16.31 -14.38
CA GLY A 153 14.84 15.35 -13.30
C GLY A 153 13.64 14.44 -13.57
N PHE A 154 12.58 14.97 -14.19
CA PHE A 154 11.41 14.20 -14.64
C PHE A 154 10.84 14.81 -15.95
N PRO A 155 10.41 14.02 -16.95
CA PRO A 155 10.31 12.54 -16.98
C PRO A 155 11.67 11.83 -16.87
N LEU A 156 11.64 10.54 -16.54
CA LEU A 156 12.84 9.71 -16.40
C LEU A 156 13.52 9.48 -17.75
N ASP A 157 14.81 9.15 -17.72
CA ASP A 157 15.51 8.63 -18.90
C ASP A 157 15.11 7.18 -19.16
N ALA A 158 14.33 6.98 -20.22
CA ALA A 158 13.77 5.68 -20.59
C ALA A 158 14.83 4.66 -21.06
N GLU A 159 16.03 5.10 -21.47
CA GLU A 159 17.08 4.17 -21.93
C GLU A 159 17.83 3.53 -20.76
N THR A 160 17.92 4.25 -19.62
CA THR A 160 18.71 3.84 -18.46
C THR A 160 17.84 3.35 -17.29
N THR A 161 16.56 3.74 -17.25
CA THR A 161 15.63 3.34 -16.20
C THR A 161 15.14 1.91 -16.40
N GLN A 162 15.20 1.10 -15.34
CA GLN A 162 14.82 -0.30 -15.34
C GLN A 162 14.20 -0.70 -14.00
N ALA A 163 13.09 -1.45 -14.03
CA ALA A 163 12.49 -2.04 -12.83
C ALA A 163 13.34 -3.19 -12.29
N GLY A 164 13.43 -3.34 -10.95
CA GLY A 164 14.18 -4.43 -10.30
C GLY A 164 13.46 -5.77 -10.32
N SER A 165 12.20 -5.79 -10.72
CA SER A 165 11.46 -7.04 -10.87
C SER A 165 10.43 -6.96 -11.98
N VAL A 166 10.18 -8.09 -12.64
CA VAL A 166 9.30 -8.18 -13.82
C VAL A 166 8.40 -9.40 -13.70
N GLY A 167 7.09 -9.19 -13.78
CA GLY A 167 6.12 -10.26 -13.91
C GLY A 167 6.20 -10.90 -15.30
N ASP A 168 6.10 -12.22 -15.37
CA ASP A 168 5.93 -12.90 -16.66
C ASP A 168 4.58 -12.55 -17.31
N GLU A 169 4.37 -13.00 -18.55
CA GLU A 169 3.16 -12.69 -19.33
C GLU A 169 1.86 -13.19 -18.68
N ALA A 170 1.93 -14.16 -17.77
CA ALA A 170 0.76 -14.69 -17.05
C ALA A 170 0.58 -14.06 -15.66
N TYR A 171 1.58 -13.35 -15.15
CA TYR A 171 1.55 -12.82 -13.80
C TYR A 171 0.62 -11.60 -13.69
N SER A 172 -0.13 -11.58 -12.58
CA SER A 172 -0.79 -10.40 -12.05
C SER A 172 -0.86 -10.51 -10.51
N PRO A 173 -0.69 -9.42 -9.74
CA PRO A 173 -0.93 -9.47 -8.30
C PRO A 173 -2.39 -9.74 -7.95
N PHE A 174 -3.33 -9.43 -8.84
CA PHE A 174 -4.73 -9.69 -8.62
C PHE A 174 -5.08 -11.12 -9.02
N VAL A 175 -5.68 -11.84 -8.08
CA VAL A 175 -6.00 -13.25 -8.26
C VAL A 175 -7.47 -13.54 -8.03
N SER A 176 -8.02 -14.44 -8.84
CA SER A 176 -9.37 -14.97 -8.66
C SER A 176 -9.32 -16.49 -8.58
N PRO A 177 -9.95 -17.12 -7.59
CA PRO A 177 -10.17 -18.55 -7.61
C PRO A 177 -11.17 -18.93 -8.72
N PRO A 178 -11.08 -20.16 -9.26
CA PRO A 178 -12.06 -20.69 -10.19
C PRO A 178 -13.49 -20.60 -9.65
N ASP A 179 -14.43 -20.28 -10.53
CA ASP A 179 -15.87 -20.21 -10.27
C ASP A 179 -16.28 -19.24 -9.14
N GLN A 180 -15.37 -18.36 -8.70
CA GLN A 180 -15.67 -17.30 -7.74
C GLN A 180 -15.58 -15.93 -8.44
N ARG A 181 -16.55 -15.07 -8.13
CA ARG A 181 -16.55 -13.67 -8.57
C ARG A 181 -15.91 -12.77 -7.51
N VAL A 182 -14.68 -13.11 -7.11
CA VAL A 182 -13.90 -12.38 -6.09
C VAL A 182 -12.51 -12.14 -6.62
N VAL A 183 -11.99 -10.95 -6.40
CA VAL A 183 -10.58 -10.63 -6.62
C VAL A 183 -9.91 -10.45 -5.27
N PHE A 184 -8.73 -11.04 -5.13
CA PHE A 184 -7.81 -10.80 -4.02
C PHE A 184 -6.56 -10.10 -4.54
N ASN A 185 -5.99 -9.18 -3.77
CA ASN A 185 -4.69 -8.60 -4.07
C ASN A 185 -3.59 -9.38 -3.33
N ALA A 186 -2.79 -10.13 -4.08
CA ALA A 186 -1.85 -11.11 -3.57
C ALA A 186 -0.45 -10.95 -4.21
N PRO A 187 0.21 -9.79 -4.08
CA PRO A 187 1.49 -9.53 -4.72
C PRO A 187 2.59 -10.45 -4.19
N HIS A 188 3.40 -10.97 -5.11
CA HIS A 188 4.56 -11.77 -4.76
C HIS A 188 5.66 -10.90 -4.13
N VAL A 189 6.28 -11.39 -3.07
CA VAL A 189 7.38 -10.67 -2.38
C VAL A 189 8.70 -11.43 -2.42
N ALA A 190 8.68 -12.75 -2.64
CA ALA A 190 9.90 -13.54 -2.79
C ALA A 190 9.65 -14.86 -3.54
N ASN A 191 10.67 -15.34 -4.25
CA ASN A 191 10.75 -16.71 -4.78
C ASN A 191 12.23 -17.11 -4.99
N SER A 192 12.50 -18.14 -5.80
CA SER A 192 13.87 -18.61 -6.06
C SER A 192 14.76 -17.65 -6.85
N THR A 193 14.20 -16.64 -7.52
CA THR A 193 14.95 -15.63 -8.29
C THR A 193 15.45 -14.48 -7.43
N GLY A 194 14.78 -14.21 -6.30
CA GLY A 194 15.11 -13.09 -5.43
C GLY A 194 13.92 -12.62 -4.60
N THR A 195 13.96 -11.35 -4.20
CA THR A 195 12.98 -10.67 -3.35
C THR A 195 12.54 -9.36 -3.98
N HIS A 196 11.34 -8.91 -3.64
CA HIS A 196 10.81 -7.61 -4.05
C HIS A 196 11.67 -6.45 -3.52
N ASP A 197 11.81 -5.36 -4.28
CA ASP A 197 12.68 -4.22 -3.94
C ASP A 197 12.28 -3.53 -2.63
N SER A 198 10.99 -3.51 -2.30
CA SER A 198 10.47 -2.96 -1.04
C SER A 198 10.53 -3.92 0.16
N LEU A 199 10.95 -5.18 -0.03
CA LEU A 199 11.02 -6.16 1.06
C LEU A 199 12.28 -5.93 1.90
N ILE A 200 12.10 -5.62 3.18
CA ILE A 200 13.17 -5.36 4.14
C ILE A 200 13.61 -6.65 4.84
N GLU A 201 12.63 -7.42 5.36
CA GLU A 201 12.90 -8.64 6.11
C GLU A 201 11.75 -9.67 5.93
N THR A 202 12.09 -10.94 6.09
CA THR A 202 11.11 -12.03 6.24
C THR A 202 11.42 -12.83 7.49
N ASP A 203 10.39 -13.11 8.29
CA ASP A 203 10.46 -14.12 9.35
C ASP A 203 9.69 -15.37 8.90
N MET A 204 10.44 -16.42 8.58
CA MET A 204 9.89 -17.67 8.05
C MET A 204 9.34 -18.60 9.13
N GLU A 205 9.64 -18.32 10.41
CA GLU A 205 9.09 -19.02 11.57
C GLU A 205 7.75 -18.38 11.96
N ALA A 206 7.71 -17.05 12.06
CA ALA A 206 6.49 -16.30 12.33
C ALA A 206 5.56 -16.17 11.11
N MET A 207 6.10 -16.43 9.91
CA MET A 207 5.44 -16.20 8.62
C MET A 207 4.98 -14.75 8.47
N THR A 208 5.94 -13.83 8.54
CA THR A 208 5.73 -12.38 8.31
C THR A 208 6.74 -11.80 7.33
N ALA A 209 6.38 -10.68 6.72
CA ALA A 209 7.22 -9.90 5.83
C ALA A 209 7.14 -8.42 6.21
N THR A 210 8.29 -7.78 6.35
CA THR A 210 8.40 -6.34 6.61
C THR A 210 8.70 -5.63 5.29
N LEU A 211 7.82 -4.71 4.88
CA LEU A 211 7.94 -3.94 3.66
C LEU A 211 8.13 -2.46 3.96
N GLN A 212 8.81 -1.76 3.05
CA GLN A 212 8.91 -0.31 3.03
C GLN A 212 7.54 0.33 2.75
N LEU A 213 7.15 1.28 3.58
CA LEU A 213 6.03 2.18 3.36
C LEU A 213 6.48 3.40 2.56
N VAL A 214 5.54 3.95 1.81
CA VAL A 214 5.60 5.24 1.14
C VAL A 214 4.55 6.14 1.78
N ASP A 215 4.93 7.38 2.00
CA ASP A 215 4.06 8.41 2.55
C ASP A 215 3.33 9.18 1.44
N GLY A 216 2.11 9.60 1.76
CA GLY A 216 1.26 10.40 0.89
C GLY A 216 0.18 11.12 1.68
N PHE A 217 -0.84 11.56 0.96
CA PHE A 217 -1.96 12.28 1.53
C PHE A 217 -3.32 11.78 1.04
N TYR A 218 -4.33 11.99 1.88
CA TYR A 218 -5.75 11.90 1.57
C TYR A 218 -6.46 12.98 2.39
N GLU A 219 -7.07 13.97 1.73
CA GLU A 219 -7.80 15.06 2.40
C GLU A 219 -7.00 15.69 3.57
N ASP A 220 -5.78 16.14 3.29
CA ASP A 220 -4.81 16.71 4.24
C ASP A 220 -4.28 15.76 5.33
N ARG A 221 -4.76 14.52 5.39
CA ARG A 221 -4.29 13.50 6.32
C ARG A 221 -3.18 12.68 5.72
N GLN A 222 -2.19 12.32 6.53
CA GLN A 222 -1.12 11.43 6.09
C GLN A 222 -1.69 10.06 5.75
N THR A 223 -1.29 9.53 4.60
CA THR A 223 -1.48 8.11 4.26
C THR A 223 -0.15 7.40 4.25
N LEU A 224 -0.14 6.15 4.71
CA LEU A 224 0.96 5.23 4.51
C LEU A 224 0.47 4.08 3.64
N TYR A 225 1.17 3.82 2.55
CA TYR A 225 0.85 2.73 1.62
C TYR A 225 2.10 1.95 1.25
N ILE A 226 1.94 0.72 0.79
CA ILE A 226 3.02 -0.04 0.13
C ILE A 226 2.86 0.12 -1.39
N SER A 227 3.94 0.02 -2.15
CA SER A 227 3.89 -0.04 -3.62
C SER A 227 4.45 -1.38 -4.07
N THR A 228 3.67 -2.20 -4.78
CA THR A 228 4.04 -3.60 -5.06
C THR A 228 4.13 -3.93 -6.55
N ASP A 229 3.22 -3.40 -7.38
CA ASP A 229 3.21 -3.73 -8.80
C ASP A 229 2.80 -2.51 -9.61
N ALA A 230 3.38 -2.31 -10.78
CA ALA A 230 3.04 -1.17 -11.61
C ALA A 230 3.23 -1.40 -13.12
N TYR A 231 2.61 -0.52 -13.88
CA TYR A 231 2.78 -0.36 -15.32
C TYR A 231 2.72 1.13 -15.67
N PRO A 232 3.53 1.64 -16.62
CA PRO A 232 4.60 0.95 -17.37
C PRO A 232 5.90 0.73 -16.56
N ALA A 233 6.95 0.24 -17.22
CA ALA A 233 8.19 -0.22 -16.58
C ALA A 233 8.97 0.91 -15.88
N ASP A 234 8.92 2.12 -16.41
CA ASP A 234 9.50 3.33 -15.82
C ASP A 234 8.78 3.76 -14.54
N VAL A 235 7.45 3.63 -14.49
CA VAL A 235 6.67 3.84 -13.27
C VAL A 235 7.00 2.76 -12.24
N ALA A 236 7.08 1.49 -12.65
CA ALA A 236 7.50 0.40 -11.76
C ALA A 236 8.90 0.63 -11.20
N ALA A 237 9.83 1.08 -12.05
CA ALA A 237 11.16 1.48 -11.61
C ALA A 237 11.10 2.63 -10.60
N LEU A 238 10.36 3.71 -10.87
CA LEU A 238 10.27 4.84 -9.93
C LEU A 238 9.73 4.42 -8.56
N GLU A 239 8.68 3.62 -8.55
CA GLU A 239 7.99 3.14 -7.35
C GLU A 239 8.77 2.07 -6.57
N GLY A 240 9.75 1.40 -7.20
CA GLY A 240 10.36 0.19 -6.62
C GLY A 240 9.37 -0.98 -6.57
N ALA A 241 8.49 -1.03 -7.57
CA ALA A 241 7.45 -2.03 -7.74
C ALA A 241 7.84 -3.05 -8.82
N THR A 242 7.20 -4.21 -8.81
CA THR A 242 7.29 -5.17 -9.92
C THR A 242 6.63 -4.60 -11.18
N HIS A 243 7.32 -4.65 -12.32
CA HIS A 243 6.72 -4.32 -13.60
C HIS A 243 5.75 -5.41 -14.05
N VAL A 244 4.46 -5.08 -14.20
CA VAL A 244 3.41 -6.02 -14.57
C VAL A 244 2.61 -5.50 -15.77
N PRO A 245 2.95 -5.91 -17.00
CA PRO A 245 2.24 -5.48 -18.22
C PRO A 245 0.73 -5.71 -18.17
N ASN A 246 0.28 -6.78 -17.51
CA ASN A 246 -1.13 -7.16 -17.41
C ASN A 246 -2.01 -6.13 -16.68
N LEU A 247 -1.43 -5.29 -15.81
CA LEU A 247 -2.18 -4.22 -15.14
C LEU A 247 -2.76 -3.19 -16.11
N SER A 248 -2.16 -3.03 -17.31
CA SER A 248 -2.72 -2.19 -18.37
C SER A 248 -4.14 -2.60 -18.79
N SER A 249 -4.53 -3.87 -18.57
CA SER A 249 -5.85 -4.41 -18.91
C SER A 249 -6.92 -4.19 -17.83
N ALA A 250 -6.58 -3.59 -16.69
CA ALA A 250 -7.58 -3.24 -15.68
C ALA A 250 -8.43 -2.05 -16.17
N PRO A 251 -9.77 -2.17 -16.21
CA PRO A 251 -10.62 -1.08 -16.67
C PRO A 251 -10.68 0.05 -15.62
N ALA A 252 -11.00 1.28 -15.97
CA ALA A 252 -10.47 1.92 -17.17
C ALA A 252 -9.65 3.14 -16.75
N ALA A 253 -8.61 3.45 -17.51
CA ALA A 253 -7.86 4.68 -17.32
C ALA A 253 -8.76 5.89 -17.61
N GLY A 254 -8.64 6.94 -16.80
CA GLY A 254 -9.45 8.15 -16.85
C GLY A 254 -10.92 7.93 -16.47
N ASP A 255 -11.26 6.78 -15.86
CA ASP A 255 -12.59 6.46 -15.36
C ASP A 255 -12.51 6.12 -13.86
N ARG A 256 -13.50 6.60 -13.11
CA ARG A 256 -13.66 6.33 -11.69
C ARG A 256 -15.02 5.76 -11.30
N ASP A 257 -15.88 5.49 -12.27
CA ASP A 257 -17.21 4.93 -12.02
C ASP A 257 -17.13 3.59 -11.27
N LEU A 258 -18.05 3.39 -10.32
CA LEU A 258 -18.10 2.21 -9.45
C LEU A 258 -18.30 0.89 -10.20
N GLU A 259 -19.00 0.92 -11.32
CA GLU A 259 -19.44 -0.27 -12.05
C GLU A 259 -18.56 -0.58 -13.27
N SER A 260 -17.83 0.40 -13.81
CA SER A 260 -16.91 0.18 -14.96
C SER A 260 -15.44 0.25 -14.60
N SER A 261 -15.03 1.03 -13.59
CA SER A 261 -13.61 1.19 -13.26
C SER A 261 -13.18 0.27 -12.12
N ALA A 262 -12.03 -0.37 -12.29
CA ALA A 262 -11.29 -1.09 -11.26
C ALA A 262 -10.23 -0.22 -10.57
N ARG A 263 -10.05 1.03 -11.00
CA ARG A 263 -8.99 1.93 -10.53
C ARG A 263 -9.52 3.12 -9.75
N GLU A 264 -8.74 3.71 -8.85
CA GLU A 264 -8.99 5.07 -8.33
C GLU A 264 -7.88 6.07 -8.61
N PRO A 265 -8.17 7.38 -8.70
CA PRO A 265 -7.16 8.39 -8.99
C PRO A 265 -6.10 8.53 -7.88
N ILE A 266 -4.84 8.65 -8.30
CA ILE A 266 -3.74 9.17 -7.51
C ILE A 266 -3.07 10.34 -8.26
N PHE A 267 -2.70 11.38 -7.54
CA PHE A 267 -2.16 12.62 -8.08
C PHE A 267 -0.71 12.83 -7.63
N PRO A 268 0.27 12.38 -8.42
CA PRO A 268 1.65 12.82 -8.23
C PRO A 268 1.81 14.26 -8.73
N ILE A 269 2.37 15.12 -7.88
CA ILE A 269 2.82 16.45 -8.30
C ILE A 269 4.19 16.29 -8.96
N VAL A 270 4.38 16.75 -10.19
CA VAL A 270 5.64 16.55 -10.92
C VAL A 270 6.77 17.44 -10.39
N ASN A 271 6.51 18.74 -10.26
CA ASN A 271 7.50 19.78 -10.02
C ASN A 271 7.21 20.63 -8.76
N GLY A 272 6.71 19.99 -7.70
CA GLY A 272 6.47 20.62 -6.39
C GLY A 272 7.73 21.23 -5.78
N PRO A 273 7.63 21.84 -4.58
CA PRO A 273 8.78 22.39 -3.88
C PRO A 273 9.87 21.33 -3.65
N MET A 274 11.13 21.74 -3.68
CA MET A 274 12.32 20.88 -3.56
C MET A 274 13.10 21.22 -2.27
N GLY A 275 14.04 20.36 -1.89
CA GLY A 275 14.96 20.47 -0.76
C GLY A 275 14.61 19.48 0.36
N GLU A 276 15.58 18.66 0.79
CA GLU A 276 15.41 17.65 1.86
C GLU A 276 14.84 18.24 3.17
N ASP A 277 15.33 19.43 3.56
CA ASP A 277 14.90 20.12 4.77
C ASP A 277 13.69 21.05 4.56
N ASN A 278 13.14 21.11 3.34
CA ASN A 278 12.01 21.97 3.05
C ASN A 278 10.70 21.29 3.49
N PRO A 279 9.96 21.83 4.48
CA PRO A 279 8.72 21.23 4.95
C PRO A 279 7.62 21.21 3.88
N GLU A 280 7.73 22.03 2.84
CA GLU A 280 6.81 22.04 1.69
C GLU A 280 7.26 21.10 0.56
N ARG A 281 8.38 20.38 0.71
CA ARG A 281 8.92 19.52 -0.33
C ARG A 281 7.87 18.51 -0.77
N GLN A 282 7.71 18.36 -2.08
CA GLN A 282 6.80 17.39 -2.68
C GLN A 282 7.16 17.11 -4.15
N GLY A 283 6.90 15.88 -4.57
CA GLY A 283 6.70 15.56 -5.97
C GLY A 283 7.82 14.74 -6.62
N LEU A 284 7.54 14.28 -7.84
CA LEU A 284 8.37 13.31 -8.54
C LEU A 284 9.81 13.79 -8.75
N ARG A 285 10.02 15.07 -9.07
CA ARG A 285 11.37 15.62 -9.22
C ARG A 285 12.18 15.55 -7.92
N SER A 286 11.55 15.80 -6.77
CA SER A 286 12.21 15.72 -5.46
C SER A 286 12.55 14.26 -5.10
N ALA A 287 11.64 13.32 -5.42
CA ALA A 287 11.87 11.91 -5.20
C ALA A 287 13.01 11.36 -6.06
N VAL A 288 13.04 11.72 -7.35
CA VAL A 288 14.12 11.33 -8.27
C VAL A 288 15.45 11.97 -7.86
N ALA A 289 15.44 13.18 -7.29
CA ALA A 289 16.64 13.81 -6.74
C ALA A 289 17.14 13.18 -5.43
N GLY A 290 16.42 12.20 -4.87
CA GLY A 290 16.79 11.49 -3.64
C GLY A 290 16.36 12.23 -2.37
N GLU A 291 15.49 13.22 -2.47
CA GLU A 291 15.12 14.05 -1.31
C GLU A 291 14.10 13.35 -0.38
N GLY A 292 13.59 12.16 -0.75
CA GLY A 292 12.62 11.32 -0.03
C GLY A 292 11.45 10.85 -0.91
N GLY A 293 10.30 10.50 -0.33
CA GLY A 293 9.11 10.04 -1.07
C GLY A 293 8.46 11.12 -1.95
N PRO A 294 7.60 10.72 -2.91
CA PRO A 294 6.92 11.67 -3.81
C PRO A 294 5.77 12.44 -3.14
N LEU A 295 5.24 11.93 -2.01
CA LEU A 295 4.09 12.49 -1.29
C LEU A 295 2.86 12.65 -2.19
N ASN A 296 2.44 11.55 -2.79
CA ASN A 296 1.31 11.52 -3.71
C ASN A 296 -0.01 11.74 -2.97
N VAL A 297 -0.99 12.37 -3.64
CA VAL A 297 -2.33 12.58 -3.09
C VAL A 297 -3.28 11.52 -3.65
N THR A 298 -3.95 10.78 -2.79
CA THR A 298 -4.94 9.75 -3.15
C THR A 298 -6.35 10.32 -3.10
N ARG A 299 -7.27 9.79 -3.92
CA ARG A 299 -8.65 10.29 -4.00
C ARG A 299 -9.64 9.59 -3.05
N SER A 300 -9.25 8.47 -2.46
CA SER A 300 -10.13 7.64 -1.63
C SER A 300 -9.36 6.92 -0.54
N GLU A 301 -9.96 6.77 0.63
CA GLU A 301 -9.49 5.87 1.70
C GLU A 301 -10.23 4.52 1.68
N GLN A 302 -9.76 3.56 2.47
CA GLN A 302 -10.22 2.16 2.54
C GLN A 302 -11.23 1.86 3.65
N VAL A 303 -11.69 2.89 4.38
CA VAL A 303 -12.49 2.76 5.61
C VAL A 303 -13.90 2.20 5.35
N CYS A 304 -14.38 1.36 6.28
CA CYS A 304 -15.76 0.87 6.31
C CYS A 304 -16.22 0.68 7.74
N HIS A 305 -17.12 1.53 8.24
CA HIS A 305 -17.51 1.52 9.65
C HIS A 305 -18.43 0.34 10.01
N ASP A 306 -19.43 0.03 9.18
CA ASP A 306 -20.27 -1.17 9.31
C ASP A 306 -20.35 -1.96 8.00
N PRO A 307 -19.77 -3.16 7.91
CA PRO A 307 -19.80 -3.95 6.67
C PRO A 307 -21.15 -4.56 6.34
N ARG A 308 -22.11 -4.48 7.27
CA ARG A 308 -23.50 -4.87 7.04
C ARG A 308 -24.28 -3.74 6.37
N ASP A 309 -23.78 -2.50 6.45
CA ASP A 309 -24.33 -1.33 5.78
C ASP A 309 -23.31 -0.71 4.81
N PRO A 310 -23.34 -1.07 3.52
CA PRO A 310 -22.41 -0.53 2.53
C PRO A 310 -22.42 1.01 2.40
N THR A 311 -23.42 1.71 2.93
CA THR A 311 -23.45 3.19 2.93
C THR A 311 -22.49 3.81 3.94
N GLU A 312 -22.01 3.04 4.92
CA GLU A 312 -21.00 3.46 5.88
C GLU A 312 -19.58 3.07 5.45
N CYS A 313 -19.38 2.80 4.16
CA CYS A 313 -18.12 2.27 3.62
C CYS A 313 -17.67 3.02 2.37
N SER A 314 -16.35 3.09 2.18
CA SER A 314 -15.74 3.67 0.98
C SER A 314 -15.94 2.77 -0.24
N LEU A 315 -17.06 2.96 -0.92
CA LEU A 315 -17.41 2.19 -2.12
C LEU A 315 -16.45 2.43 -3.29
N PHE A 316 -15.75 3.56 -3.29
CA PHE A 316 -14.83 3.92 -4.35
C PHE A 316 -13.43 3.34 -4.17
N TYR A 317 -13.06 2.84 -2.99
CA TYR A 317 -11.68 2.39 -2.77
C TYR A 317 -11.22 1.30 -3.77
N SER A 318 -10.02 1.50 -4.28
CA SER A 318 -9.23 0.50 -4.99
C SER A 318 -7.74 0.70 -4.67
N PRO A 319 -6.96 -0.36 -4.44
CA PRO A 319 -5.51 -0.26 -4.31
C PRO A 319 -4.84 -0.04 -5.68
N LEU A 320 -5.57 -0.24 -6.78
CA LEU A 320 -5.07 0.00 -8.12
C LEU A 320 -5.30 1.47 -8.48
N TRP A 321 -4.24 2.25 -8.42
CA TRP A 321 -4.31 3.68 -8.69
C TRP A 321 -4.15 3.99 -10.18
N ASP A 322 -5.03 4.82 -10.72
CA ASP A 322 -4.90 5.45 -12.02
C ASP A 322 -4.13 6.76 -11.86
N VAL A 323 -2.98 6.87 -12.51
CA VAL A 323 -2.05 7.97 -12.27
C VAL A 323 -2.47 9.22 -13.03
N HIS A 324 -2.71 10.31 -12.30
CA HIS A 324 -3.13 11.62 -12.81
C HIS A 324 -2.09 12.69 -12.45
N PRO A 325 -0.95 12.74 -13.15
CA PRO A 325 0.12 13.65 -12.78
C PRO A 325 -0.26 15.10 -13.12
N VAL A 326 0.10 16.02 -12.22
CA VAL A 326 -0.11 17.46 -12.40
C VAL A 326 1.19 18.23 -12.18
N VAL A 327 1.30 19.39 -12.82
CA VAL A 327 2.50 20.22 -12.82
C VAL A 327 2.12 21.67 -12.54
N TRP A 328 2.84 22.31 -11.63
CA TRP A 328 2.77 23.75 -11.38
C TRP A 328 3.19 24.50 -12.64
N THR A 329 2.37 25.46 -13.06
CA THR A 329 2.69 26.30 -14.22
C THR A 329 3.84 27.26 -13.90
N GLU A 330 4.55 27.70 -14.93
CA GLU A 330 5.62 28.69 -14.73
C GLU A 330 5.07 29.99 -14.14
N THR A 331 3.87 30.41 -14.55
CA THR A 331 3.20 31.61 -14.00
C THR A 331 2.93 31.48 -12.50
N ALA A 332 2.45 30.32 -12.04
CA ALA A 332 2.26 30.03 -10.63
C ALA A 332 3.57 30.08 -9.84
N ILE A 333 4.64 29.51 -10.42
CA ILE A 333 5.97 29.47 -9.82
C ILE A 333 6.55 30.89 -9.71
N GLU A 334 6.49 31.69 -10.78
CA GLU A 334 6.97 33.07 -10.81
C GLU A 334 6.18 33.98 -9.84
N ALA A 335 4.89 33.69 -9.64
CA ALA A 335 4.04 34.36 -8.66
C ALA A 335 4.30 33.93 -7.21
N GLY A 336 5.06 32.86 -6.99
CA GLY A 336 5.36 32.32 -5.65
C GLY A 336 4.25 31.44 -5.07
N ASN A 337 3.33 30.95 -5.90
CA ASN A 337 2.18 30.15 -5.46
C ASN A 337 2.51 28.66 -5.26
N ARG A 338 3.64 28.18 -5.79
CA ARG A 338 4.05 26.78 -5.69
C ARG A 338 4.29 26.38 -4.22
N ARG A 339 3.49 25.44 -3.74
CA ARG A 339 3.50 24.88 -2.37
C ARG A 339 3.23 23.37 -2.39
N ARG A 340 3.26 22.74 -1.21
CA ARG A 340 2.72 21.39 -1.03
C ARG A 340 1.20 21.41 -1.21
N VAL A 341 0.67 20.33 -1.78
CA VAL A 341 -0.76 20.06 -1.91
C VAL A 341 -1.05 18.68 -1.34
N ALA A 342 -2.01 18.58 -0.42
CA ALA A 342 -2.34 17.34 0.30
C ALA A 342 -3.81 16.93 0.17
N ASP A 343 -4.65 17.75 -0.46
CA ASP A 343 -6.05 17.46 -0.77
C ASP A 343 -6.26 17.42 -2.29
N HIS A 344 -6.98 16.41 -2.78
CA HIS A 344 -7.29 16.27 -4.19
C HIS A 344 -8.29 17.33 -4.67
N GLU A 345 -9.15 17.87 -3.81
CA GLU A 345 -10.08 18.94 -4.23
C GLU A 345 -9.31 20.25 -4.46
N ASP A 346 -8.31 20.55 -3.63
CA ASP A 346 -7.36 21.66 -3.86
C ASP A 346 -6.61 21.48 -5.19
N ILE A 347 -6.20 20.25 -5.55
CA ILE A 347 -5.61 19.97 -6.88
C ILE A 347 -6.58 20.34 -8.01
N ILE A 348 -7.86 19.97 -7.87
CA ILE A 348 -8.87 20.25 -8.88
C ILE A 348 -9.08 21.77 -9.01
N ASP A 349 -9.20 22.48 -7.89
CA ASP A 349 -9.36 23.94 -7.87
C ASP A 349 -8.16 24.64 -8.50
N LEU A 350 -6.93 24.26 -8.13
CA LEU A 350 -5.70 24.80 -8.73
C LEU A 350 -5.60 24.54 -10.24
N VAL A 351 -6.14 23.42 -10.73
CA VAL A 351 -6.23 23.15 -12.18
C VAL A 351 -7.26 24.05 -12.86
N LEU A 352 -8.42 24.26 -12.23
CA LEU A 352 -9.46 25.14 -12.75
C LEU A 352 -9.03 26.62 -12.76
N GLU A 353 -8.17 27.02 -11.81
CA GLU A 353 -7.58 28.36 -11.72
C GLU A 353 -6.39 28.55 -12.67
N GLY A 354 -5.83 27.47 -13.22
CA GLY A 354 -4.67 27.49 -14.13
C GLY A 354 -3.31 27.58 -13.42
N GLU A 355 -3.28 27.34 -12.10
CA GLU A 355 -2.06 27.26 -11.30
C GLU A 355 -1.36 25.90 -11.50
N LEU A 356 -2.15 24.82 -11.61
CA LEU A 356 -1.72 23.48 -12.02
C LEU A 356 -2.23 23.16 -13.43
N VAL A 357 -1.52 22.30 -14.15
CA VAL A 357 -2.01 21.69 -15.39
C VAL A 357 -1.76 20.19 -15.41
N SER A 358 -2.58 19.45 -16.14
CA SER A 358 -2.42 18.01 -16.36
C SER A 358 -1.11 17.72 -17.09
N ALA A 359 -0.32 16.79 -16.57
CA ALA A 359 0.88 16.24 -17.21
C ALA A 359 0.62 14.87 -17.87
N GLY A 360 -0.56 14.27 -17.67
CA GLY A 360 -0.96 13.03 -18.34
C GLY A 360 -1.37 13.25 -19.81
N ASP A 361 -1.21 12.23 -20.64
CA ASP A 361 -1.53 12.24 -22.07
C ASP A 361 -2.71 11.32 -22.46
N GLY A 362 -3.19 10.51 -21.51
CA GLY A 362 -4.28 9.56 -21.67
C GLY A 362 -5.68 10.18 -21.67
N PRO A 363 -6.71 9.35 -21.42
CA PRO A 363 -8.09 9.80 -21.36
C PRO A 363 -8.30 10.89 -20.31
N THR A 364 -9.16 11.84 -20.65
CA THR A 364 -9.60 12.88 -19.73
C THR A 364 -10.56 12.30 -18.71
N ASN A 365 -10.32 12.57 -17.42
CA ASN A 365 -11.30 12.30 -16.37
C ASN A 365 -12.13 13.57 -16.10
N THR A 366 -13.36 13.58 -16.59
CA THR A 366 -14.26 14.75 -16.45
C THR A 366 -14.74 14.98 -15.03
N LEU A 367 -14.57 14.00 -14.14
CA LEU A 367 -14.90 14.10 -12.72
C LEU A 367 -13.75 14.70 -11.89
N LEU A 368 -12.60 15.01 -12.51
CA LEU A 368 -11.39 15.52 -11.85
C LEU A 368 -10.87 16.78 -12.55
N GLY A 369 -11.72 17.78 -12.80
CA GLY A 369 -11.29 19.03 -13.45
C GLY A 369 -10.69 18.86 -14.86
N ASN A 370 -10.99 17.74 -15.53
CA ASN A 370 -10.40 17.32 -16.81
C ASN A 370 -8.90 16.96 -16.74
N ILE A 371 -8.37 16.63 -15.56
CA ILE A 371 -7.02 16.07 -15.42
C ILE A 371 -6.98 14.72 -16.15
N ARG A 372 -5.93 14.52 -16.96
CA ARG A 372 -5.78 13.35 -17.82
C ARG A 372 -5.00 12.26 -17.10
N ALA A 373 -5.39 11.01 -17.32
CA ALA A 373 -4.61 9.87 -16.85
C ALA A 373 -3.27 9.80 -17.61
N ALA A 374 -2.25 9.20 -17.03
CA ALA A 374 -0.95 8.94 -17.65
C ALA A 374 -0.90 7.58 -18.39
N ASN A 375 -2.02 6.87 -18.50
CA ASN A 375 -2.08 5.46 -18.93
C ASN A 375 -1.18 4.53 -18.09
N ALA A 376 -0.93 4.91 -16.85
CA ALA A 376 -0.17 4.15 -15.87
C ALA A 376 -1.10 3.66 -14.76
N ALA A 377 -0.77 2.49 -14.20
CA ALA A 377 -1.47 1.92 -13.07
C ALA A 377 -0.46 1.45 -12.03
N VAL A 378 -0.71 1.75 -10.76
CA VAL A 378 0.16 1.36 -9.65
C VAL A 378 -0.69 0.69 -8.57
N ASN A 379 -0.34 -0.53 -8.20
CA ASN A 379 -0.93 -1.25 -7.09
C ASN A 379 -0.28 -0.77 -5.79
N CYS A 380 -0.93 0.19 -5.11
CA CYS A 380 -0.47 0.71 -3.83
C CYS A 380 -1.52 0.57 -2.72
N PRO A 381 -1.65 -0.61 -2.10
CA PRO A 381 -2.51 -0.80 -0.93
C PRO A 381 -2.25 0.24 0.17
N ILE A 382 -3.30 0.96 0.58
CA ILE A 382 -3.22 1.82 1.77
C ILE A 382 -3.15 0.94 3.01
N ILE A 383 -2.12 1.18 3.82
CA ILE A 383 -1.89 0.49 5.08
C ILE A 383 -2.51 1.26 6.24
N SER A 384 -2.33 2.58 6.26
CA SER A 384 -2.96 3.46 7.24
C SER A 384 -3.34 4.83 6.67
N VAL A 385 -4.38 5.43 7.26
CA VAL A 385 -4.71 6.85 7.13
C VAL A 385 -4.72 7.45 8.53
N ALA A 386 -4.04 8.58 8.72
CA ALA A 386 -4.07 9.30 9.98
C ALA A 386 -5.51 9.71 10.35
N GLU A 387 -5.80 9.84 11.64
CA GLU A 387 -7.07 10.39 12.11
C GLU A 387 -7.21 11.86 11.69
N GLU A 388 -8.45 12.33 11.52
CA GLU A 388 -8.70 13.77 11.44
C GLU A 388 -8.25 14.42 12.75
N GLU A 389 -7.40 15.45 12.66
CA GLU A 389 -7.17 16.31 13.81
C GLU A 389 -8.47 17.06 14.08
N ASP A 390 -9.26 16.60 15.06
CA ASP A 390 -10.41 17.34 15.59
C ASP A 390 -9.91 18.74 15.95
N GLY A 391 -10.29 19.72 15.13
CA GLY A 391 -9.93 21.11 15.31
C GLY A 391 -10.35 21.55 16.71
N GLY A 392 -9.40 21.56 17.64
CA GLY A 392 -9.64 21.87 19.03
C GLY A 392 -10.36 23.21 19.11
N GLU A 393 -11.64 23.18 19.51
CA GLU A 393 -12.32 24.34 20.02
C GLU A 393 -11.39 24.93 21.08
N MET A 394 -10.74 26.05 20.77
CA MET A 394 -10.16 26.92 21.77
C MET A 394 -11.33 27.38 22.63
N GLY A 395 -11.61 26.61 23.68
CA GLY A 395 -12.54 26.94 24.74
C GLY A 395 -12.11 28.27 25.30
N ASN A 396 -12.73 29.33 24.81
CA ASN A 396 -12.66 30.65 25.38
C ASN A 396 -13.38 30.57 26.73
N SER A 397 -12.65 30.14 27.76
CA SER A 397 -13.05 30.33 29.15
C SER A 397 -13.01 31.83 29.41
N GLY A 398 -14.12 32.49 29.10
CA GLY A 398 -14.37 33.86 29.48
C GLY A 398 -14.33 33.94 31.00
N ASP A 399 -13.34 34.66 31.51
CA ASP A 399 -13.32 35.16 32.89
C ASP A 399 -14.53 36.07 33.08
N GLU A 400 -15.55 35.57 33.77
CA GLU A 400 -16.62 36.40 34.33
C GLU A 400 -16.14 36.95 35.68
N GLU A 401 -15.60 38.18 35.63
CA GLU A 401 -15.42 39.05 36.78
C GLU A 401 -16.78 39.30 37.45
N ALA A 402 -16.98 38.77 38.65
CA ALA A 402 -18.06 39.19 39.54
C ALA A 402 -17.63 40.44 40.31
N ILE A 403 -18.17 41.60 39.91
CA ILE A 403 -18.29 42.80 40.74
C ILE A 403 -19.74 42.88 41.21
N GLU A 404 -19.99 42.51 42.47
CA GLU A 404 -20.71 43.26 43.53
C GLU A 404 -20.92 42.40 44.78
#